data_AF-A0A351Y688-F1
#
_entry.id   AF-A0A351Y688-F1
#
_cell.length_a   1.000
_cell.length_b   1.000
_cell.length_c   1.000
_cell.angle_alpha   90.00
_cell.angle_beta   90.00
_cell.angle_gamma   90.00
#
_symmetry.space_group_name_H-M   'P 1'
#
loop_
_entity.id
_entity.type
_entity.pdbx_description
1 polymer ?
#
loop_
_entity_poly.entity_id
_entity_poly.type
_entity_poly.pdbx_seq_one_letter_code
_entity_poly.pdbx_strand_id
1 'polypeptide(L)' 'MINKDMATGEIEINALEVKVLTKAKLLPFPIVDEPNTSEENRFKYRYLDLRRRKVLDNILFRSKMTTFTRNWFVQK' A
#
# COMPACT_ATOMS: atom_id res chain seq x y z
N MET A 1 -1.79 -25.03 -7.22
CA MET A 1 -2.76 -24.10 -7.85
C MET A 1 -1.99 -22.82 -8.12
N ILE A 2 -2.01 -22.26 -9.33
CA ILE A 2 -1.19 -21.06 -9.67
C ILE A 2 -2.13 -19.86 -9.80
N ASN A 3 -1.83 -18.77 -9.08
CA ASN A 3 -2.51 -17.49 -9.24
C ASN A 3 -1.68 -16.55 -10.15
N LYS A 4 -2.22 -16.21 -11.33
CA LYS A 4 -1.52 -15.36 -12.31
C LYS A 4 -1.66 -13.86 -12.04
N ASP A 5 -2.59 -13.46 -11.18
CA ASP A 5 -2.87 -12.04 -10.88
C ASP A 5 -1.91 -11.47 -9.83
N MET A 6 -1.08 -12.32 -9.21
CA MET A 6 -0.13 -11.95 -8.16
C MET A 6 1.29 -12.33 -8.57
N ALA A 7 2.24 -11.42 -8.37
CA ALA A 7 3.65 -11.65 -8.68
C ALA A 7 4.25 -12.86 -7.95
N THR A 8 3.69 -13.25 -6.81
CA THR A 8 4.13 -14.40 -6.01
C THR A 8 3.17 -15.58 -6.08
N GLY A 9 2.20 -15.59 -7.01
CA GLY A 9 1.11 -16.58 -7.01
C GLY A 9 1.48 -17.99 -7.46
N GLU A 10 2.75 -18.23 -7.83
CA GLU A 10 3.30 -19.56 -8.12
C GLU A 10 3.84 -20.27 -6.87
N ILE A 11 4.06 -19.54 -5.78
CA ILE A 11 4.68 -20.06 -4.55
C ILE A 11 3.81 -19.76 -3.33
N GLU A 12 3.92 -20.59 -2.30
CA GLU A 12 3.25 -20.43 -1.02
C GLU A 12 4.23 -20.65 0.14
N ILE A 13 3.91 -20.11 1.30
CA ILE A 13 4.74 -20.23 2.51
C ILE A 13 4.06 -21.21 3.48
N ASN A 14 4.72 -22.32 3.80
CA ASN A 14 4.30 -23.21 4.88
C ASN A 14 4.82 -22.67 6.23
N ALA A 15 3.97 -21.95 6.96
CA ALA A 15 4.35 -21.28 8.20
C ALA A 15 4.55 -22.28 9.35
N LEU A 16 5.75 -22.30 9.95
CA LEU A 16 6.09 -23.16 11.10
C LEU A 16 5.71 -22.53 12.44
N GLU A 17 5.78 -21.20 12.53
CA GLU A 17 5.44 -20.42 13.73
C GLU A 17 4.84 -19.06 13.31
N VAL A 18 3.93 -18.53 14.14
CA VAL A 18 3.36 -17.19 13.96
C VAL A 18 3.39 -16.44 15.29
N LYS A 19 3.91 -15.20 15.25
CA LYS A 19 3.91 -14.27 16.39
C LYS A 19 3.06 -13.05 16.08
N VAL A 20 2.12 -12.72 16.97
CA VAL A 20 1.34 -11.48 16.88
C VAL A 20 2.19 -10.31 17.36
N LEU A 21 2.56 -9.40 16.45
CA LEU A 21 3.33 -8.20 16.79
C LEU A 21 2.44 -7.16 17.52
N THR A 22 1.26 -6.89 16.98
CA THR A 22 0.30 -5.91 17.51
C THR A 22 -1.13 -6.29 17.17
N LYS A 23 -2.09 -6.02 18.06
CA LYS A 23 -3.52 -6.17 17.80
C LYS A 23 -4.09 -4.88 17.18
N ALA A 24 -5.00 -5.02 16.21
CA ALA A 24 -5.71 -3.89 15.60
C ALA A 24 -7.19 -3.88 16.01
N LYS A 25 -7.78 -2.68 16.13
CA LYS A 25 -9.23 -2.50 16.25
C LYS A 25 -9.89 -2.76 14.89
N LEU A 26 -11.22 -2.94 14.88
CA LEU A 26 -12.00 -3.03 13.65
C LEU A 26 -11.74 -1.79 12.78
N LEU A 27 -11.52 -2.01 11.49
CA LEU A 27 -11.24 -0.92 10.56
C LEU A 27 -12.53 -0.17 10.19
N PRO A 28 -12.49 1.17 10.04
CA PRO A 28 -13.63 1.97 9.61
C PRO A 28 -14.03 1.74 8.13
N PHE A 29 -13.15 1.13 7.33
CA PHE A 29 -13.38 0.68 5.96
C PHE A 29 -12.34 -0.40 5.57
N PRO A 30 -12.63 -1.27 4.60
CA PRO A 30 -11.68 -2.26 4.10
C PRO A 30 -10.53 -1.61 3.32
N ILE A 31 -9.31 -2.15 3.45
CA ILE A 31 -8.12 -1.69 2.69
C ILE A 31 -8.04 -2.50 1.40
N VAL A 32 -8.86 -2.12 0.42
CA VAL A 32 -8.90 -2.68 -0.94
C VAL A 32 -8.89 -1.53 -1.94
N ASP A 33 -8.55 -1.75 -3.21
CA ASP A 33 -8.35 -0.65 -4.16
C ASP A 33 -9.60 0.22 -4.37
N GLU A 34 -10.79 -0.37 -4.32
CA GLU A 34 -12.08 0.33 -4.38
C GLU A 34 -12.90 0.11 -3.11
N PRO A 35 -12.63 0.85 -2.03
CA PRO A 35 -13.37 0.70 -0.79
C PRO A 35 -14.73 1.38 -0.91
N ASN A 36 -15.80 0.68 -0.52
CA ASN A 36 -17.14 1.25 -0.43
C ASN A 36 -17.24 2.17 0.81
N THR A 37 -16.73 3.40 0.71
CA THR A 37 -16.71 4.38 1.81
C THR A 37 -16.65 5.81 1.27
N SER A 38 -17.08 6.80 2.07
CA SER A 38 -17.05 8.20 1.64
C SER A 38 -15.62 8.76 1.58
N GLU A 39 -15.42 9.75 0.72
CA GLU A 39 -14.13 10.45 0.61
C GLU A 39 -13.75 11.14 1.93
N GLU A 40 -14.72 11.75 2.62
CA GLU A 40 -14.54 12.33 3.94
C GLU A 40 -13.99 11.31 4.95
N ASN A 41 -14.55 10.10 4.96
CA ASN A 41 -14.08 9.03 5.85
C ASN A 41 -12.65 8.59 5.51
N ARG A 42 -12.30 8.56 4.21
CA ARG A 42 -10.93 8.29 3.75
C ARG A 42 -9.95 9.38 4.15
N PHE A 43 -10.35 10.64 4.12
CA PHE A 43 -9.50 11.74 4.59
C PHE A 43 -9.36 11.74 6.11
N LYS A 44 -10.44 11.47 6.85
CA LYS A 44 -10.40 11.34 8.32
C LYS A 44 -9.42 10.26 8.78
N TYR A 45 -9.45 9.10 8.12
CA TYR A 45 -8.54 7.99 8.41
C TYR A 45 -7.48 7.83 7.31
N ARG A 46 -6.89 8.94 6.85
CA ARG A 46 -5.94 8.94 5.73
C ARG A 46 -4.78 7.98 5.95
N TYR A 47 -4.32 7.78 7.18
CA TYR A 47 -3.28 6.81 7.51
C TYR A 47 -3.62 5.35 7.17
N LEU A 48 -4.91 4.98 7.10
CA LEU A 48 -5.37 3.69 6.56
C LEU A 48 -5.49 3.74 5.04
N ASP A 49 -6.02 4.83 4.49
CA ASP A 49 -6.17 5.02 3.04
C ASP A 49 -4.83 4.98 2.29
N LEU A 50 -3.76 5.47 2.92
CA LEU A 50 -2.39 5.43 2.41
C LEU A 50 -1.85 4.01 2.19
N ARG A 51 -2.46 2.99 2.82
CA ARG A 51 -2.05 1.57 2.68
C ARG A 51 -2.58 0.92 1.40
N ARG A 52 -3.52 1.56 0.70
CA ARG A 52 -4.03 1.07 -0.59
C ARG A 52 -2.99 1.28 -1.70
N ARG A 53 -2.86 0.30 -2.61
CA ARG A 53 -1.83 0.31 -3.66
C ARG A 53 -1.93 1.57 -4.51
N LYS A 54 -3.12 1.94 -4.98
CA LYS A 54 -3.35 3.18 -5.75
C LYS A 54 -2.78 4.45 -5.09
N VAL A 55 -2.97 4.64 -3.79
CA VAL A 55 -2.51 5.86 -3.10
C VAL A 55 -1.03 5.78 -2.78
N LEU A 56 -0.55 4.61 -2.38
CA LEU A 56 0.86 4.34 -2.15
C LEU A 56 1.69 4.58 -3.42
N ASP A 57 1.23 4.06 -4.56
CA ASP A 57 1.91 4.17 -5.86
C ASP A 57 2.02 5.64 -6.31
N ASN A 58 0.99 6.45 -6.06
CA ASN A 58 1.05 7.90 -6.32
C ASN A 58 2.14 8.60 -5.47
N ILE A 59 2.28 8.22 -4.20
CA ILE A 59 3.30 8.81 -3.31
C ILE A 59 4.70 8.35 -3.73
N LEU A 60 4.86 7.06 -4.03
CA LEU A 60 6.12 6.51 -4.52
C LEU A 60 6.52 7.16 -5.84
N PHE A 61 5.59 7.34 -6.76
CA PHE A 61 5.82 8.03 -8.03
C PHE A 61 6.24 9.47 -7.82
N ARG A 62 5.51 10.23 -6.97
CA ARG A 62 5.89 11.60 -6.62
C ARG A 62 7.31 11.67 -6.04
N SER A 63 7.67 10.75 -5.15
CA SER A 63 9.02 10.68 -4.57
C SER A 63 10.09 10.42 -5.63
N LYS A 64 9.87 9.43 -6.50
CA LYS A 64 10.77 9.11 -7.62
C LYS A 64 10.96 10.30 -8.56
N MET A 65 9.87 10.94 -8.98
CA MET A 65 9.93 12.10 -9.86
C MET A 65 10.66 13.28 -9.21
N THR A 66 10.36 13.57 -7.95
CA THR A 66 11.04 14.66 -7.23
C THR A 66 12.54 14.40 -7.11
N THR A 67 12.93 13.15 -6.86
CA THR A 67 14.34 12.75 -6.79
C THR A 67 15.01 12.88 -8.15
N PHE A 68 14.38 12.38 -9.21
CA PHE A 68 14.86 12.52 -10.58
C PHE A 68 15.09 13.98 -10.96
N THR A 69 14.10 14.85 -10.72
CA THR A 69 14.19 16.29 -11.00
C THR A 69 15.35 16.93 -10.24
N ARG A 70 15.52 16.61 -8.96
CA ARG A 70 16.64 17.15 -8.17
C ARG A 70 17.99 16.69 -8.70
N ASN A 71 18.14 15.41 -9.01
CA ASN A 71 19.40 14.89 -9.54
C ASN A 71 19.73 15.56 -10.89
N TRP A 72 18.75 15.73 -11.76
CA TRP A 72 18.93 16.38 -13.06
C TRP A 72 19.39 17.84 -12.96
N PHE A 73 18.83 18.62 -12.02
CA PHE A 73 19.11 20.05 -11.94
C PHE A 73 20.22 20.44 -10.97
N VAL A 74 20.48 19.63 -9.93
CA VAL A 74 21.43 19.97 -8.85
C VAL A 74 22.75 19.19 -8.97
N GLN A 75 22.71 17.92 -9.35
CA GLN A 75 23.92 17.11 -9.49
C GLN A 75 24.46 17.27 -10.91
N LYS A 76 25.41 18.20 -11.07
CA LYS A 76 26.31 18.24 -12.22
C LYS A 76 27.36 17.15 -12.11
#